data_AF-A0A1Z5HD09-F1
#
_entry.id   AF-A0A1Z5HD09-F1
#
_cell.length_a   1.000
_cell.length_b   1.000
_cell.length_c   1.000
_cell.angle_alpha   90.00
_cell.angle_beta   90.00
_cell.angle_gamma   90.00
#
_symmetry.space_group_name_H-M   'P 1'
#
loop_
_entity.id
_entity.type
_entity.pdbx_description
1 polymer ?
#
loop_
_entity_poly.entity_id
_entity_poly.type
_entity_poly.pdbx_seq_one_letter_code
_entity_poly.pdbx_strand_id
1 'polypeptide(L)' 'MNQFFTSAIAEKMAALQTKDYQYEEAKKATREGFDKVMRAVPDIKPVEYDKL' A
#
# COMPACT_ATOMS: atom_id res chain seq x y z
N MET A 1 -13.43 30.00 8.40
CA MET A 1 -12.75 29.34 9.53
C MET A 1 -13.15 27.88 9.72
N ASN A 2 -14.44 27.53 9.60
CA ASN A 2 -14.91 26.15 9.80
C ASN A 2 -14.26 25.10 8.87
N GLN A 3 -13.97 25.46 7.62
CA GLN A 3 -13.40 24.53 6.64
C GLN A 3 -11.99 24.02 7.01
N PHE A 4 -11.16 24.83 7.66
CA PHE A 4 -9.81 24.41 8.08
C PHE A 4 -9.86 23.34 9.19
N PHE A 5 -10.74 23.53 10.17
CA PHE A 5 -10.95 22.53 11.22
C PHE A 5 -11.57 21.26 10.65
N THR A 6 -12.55 21.38 9.75
CA THR A 6 -13.15 20.24 9.08
C THR A 6 -12.12 19.45 8.26
N SER A 7 -11.25 20.12 7.49
CA SER A 7 -10.21 19.44 6.70
C SER A 7 -9.17 18.77 7.59
N ALA A 8 -8.71 19.43 8.65
CA ALA A 8 -7.73 18.86 9.57
C ALA A 8 -8.26 17.61 10.31
N ILE A 9 -9.54 17.63 10.72
CA ILE A 9 -10.19 16.48 11.35
C ILE A 9 -10.34 15.33 10.33
N ALA A 10 -10.80 15.64 9.12
CA ALA A 10 -10.94 14.65 8.06
C ALA A 10 -9.60 13.99 7.70
N GLU A 11 -8.53 14.78 7.58
CA GLU A 11 -7.17 14.29 7.33
C GLU A 11 -6.69 13.37 8.46
N LYS A 12 -6.90 13.76 9.73
CA LYS A 12 -6.51 12.93 10.87
C LYS A 12 -7.29 11.62 10.92
N MET A 13 -8.59 11.65 10.59
CA MET A 13 -9.39 10.42 10.49
C MET A 13 -8.90 9.51 9.36
N ALA A 14 -8.64 10.06 8.18
CA ALA A 14 -8.12 9.29 7.04
C ALA A 14 -6.76 8.65 7.36
N ALA A 15 -5.88 9.36 8.05
CA ALA A 15 -4.59 8.82 8.51
C ALA A 15 -4.75 7.66 9.49
N LEU A 16 -5.66 7.77 10.47
CA LEU A 16 -5.93 6.70 11.43
C LEU A 16 -6.54 5.47 10.76
N GLN A 17 -7.54 5.65 9.88
CA GLN A 17 -8.16 4.56 9.14
C GLN A 17 -7.15 3.86 8.22
N THR A 18 -6.30 4.63 7.53
CA THR A 18 -5.25 4.10 6.66
C THR A 18 -4.23 3.28 7.46
N LYS A 19 -3.85 3.78 8.64
CA LYS A 19 -2.99 3.05 9.57
C LYS A 19 -3.63 1.71 9.96
N ASP A 20 -4.87 1.73 10.44
CA ASP A 20 -5.55 0.52 10.92
C ASP A 20 -5.71 -0.53 9.82
N TYR A 21 -6.09 -0.10 8.61
CA TYR A 21 -6.15 -0.97 7.43
C TYR A 21 -4.81 -1.64 7.14
N GLN A 22 -3.70 -0.88 7.14
CA GLN A 22 -2.37 -1.45 6.92
C GLN A 22 -1.98 -2.47 7.99
N TYR A 23 -2.32 -2.23 9.27
CA TYR A 23 -2.07 -3.20 10.33
C TYR A 23 -2.85 -4.50 10.13
N GLU A 24 -4.13 -4.42 9.75
CA GLU A 24 -4.94 -5.61 9.51
C GLU A 24 -4.46 -6.42 8.29
N GLU A 25 -4.01 -5.76 7.22
CA GLU A 25 -3.42 -6.45 6.08
C GLU A 25 -2.03 -7.03 6.41
N ALA A 26 -1.21 -6.31 7.16
CA ALA A 26 0.11 -6.78 7.59
C ALA A 26 0.03 -8.06 8.44
N LYS A 27 -1.00 -8.22 9.27
CA LYS A 27 -1.24 -9.46 10.04
C LYS A 27 -1.44 -10.68 9.16
N LYS A 28 -1.96 -10.50 7.94
CA LYS A 28 -2.20 -11.58 6.97
C LYS A 28 -0.97 -11.87 6.10
N ALA A 29 0.01 -10.95 6.09
CA ALA A 29 1.18 -11.07 5.26
C ALA A 29 2.09 -12.21 5.75
N THR A 30 2.48 -13.07 4.83
CA THR A 30 3.46 -14.13 5.08
C THR A 30 4.54 -14.08 4.01
N ARG A 31 5.78 -14.40 4.40
CA ARG A 31 6.90 -14.48 3.45
C ARG A 31 6.63 -15.52 2.36
N GLU A 32 6.08 -16.68 2.75
CA GLU A 32 5.74 -17.75 1.82
C GLU A 32 4.69 -17.30 0.79
N GLY A 33 3.63 -16.60 1.22
CA GLY A 33 2.61 -16.07 0.31
C GLY A 33 3.18 -15.07 -0.69
N PHE A 34 4.06 -14.18 -0.23
CA PHE A 34 4.78 -13.25 -1.10
C PHE A 34 5.64 -13.99 -2.13
N ASP A 35 6.49 -14.92 -1.69
CA ASP A 35 7.38 -15.67 -2.56
C ASP A 35 6.58 -16.51 -3.59
N LYS A 36 5.42 -17.06 -3.19
CA LYS A 36 4.52 -17.80 -4.08
C LYS A 36 4.01 -16.93 -5.23
N VAL A 37 3.60 -15.69 -4.94
CA VAL A 37 3.14 -14.74 -5.98
C VAL A 37 4.30 -14.31 -6.87
N MET A 38 5.46 -14.02 -6.29
CA MET A 38 6.64 -13.60 -7.05
C MET A 38 7.15 -14.66 -8.03
N ARG A 39 6.94 -15.95 -7.76
CA ARG A 39 7.26 -17.03 -8.72
C ARG A 39 6.43 -16.98 -10.01
N ALA A 40 5.29 -16.30 -10.01
CA ALA A 40 4.49 -16.12 -11.21
C ALA A 40 5.03 -15.00 -12.12
N VAL A 41 5.95 -14.17 -11.63
CA VAL A 41 6.57 -13.11 -12.41
C VAL A 41 7.59 -13.73 -13.37
N PRO A 42 7.47 -13.49 -14.70
CA PRO A 42 8.44 -14.01 -15.67
C PRO A 42 9.82 -13.39 -15.50
N ASP A 43 10.86 -14.21 -15.54
CA ASP A 43 12.25 -13.75 -15.59
C ASP A 43 12.62 -13.36 -17.03
N ILE A 44 12.23 -12.15 -17.43
CA ILE A 44 12.49 -11.59 -18.76
C ILE A 44 13.12 -10.20 -18.65
N LYS A 45 13.85 -9.80 -19.69
CA LYS A 45 14.41 -8.45 -19.76
C LYS A 45 13.27 -7.41 -19.79
N PRO A 46 13.40 -6.28 -19.08
CA PRO A 46 12.47 -5.17 -19.18
C PRO A 46 12.38 -4.65 -20.63
N VAL A 47 11.17 -4.25 -21.00
CA VAL A 47 10.88 -3.53 -22.25
C VAL A 47 11.56 -2.17 -22.26
N GLU A 48 11.87 -1.63 -23.45
CA GLU A 48 12.70 -0.41 -23.60
C GLU A 48 12.22 0.79 -22.77
N TYR A 49 10.91 1.00 -22.65
CA TYR A 49 10.33 2.11 -21.88
C TYR A 49 10.31 1.90 -20.37
N ASP A 50 10.64 0.69 -19.90
CA ASP A 50 10.71 0.28 -18.50
C ASP A 50 12.17 0.08 -18.04
N LYS A 51 13.12 0.50 -18.88
CA LYS A 51 14.54 0.56 -18.51
C LYS A 51 14.81 1.87 -17.78
N LEU A 52 15.60 1.79 -16.71
CA LEU A 52 16.13 2.94 -15.96
C LEU A 52 17.23 3.67 -16.74
#